data_AF-A0A6P1CU97-F1
#
_entry.id   AF-A0A6P1CU97-F1
#
_cell.length_a   1.000
_cell.length_b   1.000
_cell.length_c   1.000
_cell.angle_alpha   90.00
_cell.angle_beta   90.00
_cell.angle_gamma   90.00
#
_symmetry.space_group_name_H-M   'P 1'
#
loop_
_entity.id
_entity.type
_entity.pdbx_description
1 polymer ?
#
loop_
_entity_poly.entity_id
_entity_poly.type
_entity_poly.pdbx_seq_one_letter_code
_entity_poly.pdbx_strand_id
1 'polypeptide(L)'
;MSIKELLFAAADIWMIAVGFTYGIKFIRNYRNYLLGLEWIIVATSGTNFLIYGLLKAGHDSPMYAFAYFLDAFSRSVGITLILVLGLMKVTHRYKPSVAVDVGAFALAGVAGFVLSVYAEEIGTPGKIFYIVVNVLTTLFLIYFSKRLWEIGERGHAVWAGIATACGFLIAATYDFVHIPGDDAEHTIFYIFALSTWGLQMFTYYRAYRAFDAHNKRTDAAAVPTGAHVAA
;
A
#
# COMPACT_ATOMS: atom_id res chain seq x y z
N MET A 1 -20.16 -15.50 -16.32
CA MET A 1 -19.55 -14.45 -15.50
C MET A 1 -20.36 -13.18 -15.71
N SER A 2 -20.91 -12.60 -14.65
CA SER A 2 -21.63 -11.33 -14.70
C SER A 2 -20.66 -10.16 -14.97
N ILE A 3 -21.20 -8.99 -15.35
CA ILE A 3 -20.37 -7.79 -15.53
C ILE A 3 -19.65 -7.39 -14.23
N LYS A 4 -20.28 -7.60 -13.07
CA LYS A 4 -19.69 -7.30 -11.76
C LYS A 4 -18.49 -8.21 -11.48
N GLU A 5 -18.64 -9.51 -11.71
CA GLU A 5 -17.55 -10.49 -11.56
C GLU A 5 -16.38 -10.20 -12.51
N LEU A 6 -16.66 -9.76 -13.75
CA LEU A 6 -15.63 -9.34 -14.70
C LEU A 6 -14.86 -8.11 -14.20
N LEU A 7 -15.58 -7.10 -13.71
CA LEU A 7 -14.97 -5.87 -13.17
C LEU A 7 -14.14 -6.15 -11.91
N PHE A 8 -14.63 -7.03 -11.04
CA PHE A 8 -13.89 -7.49 -9.87
C PHE A 8 -12.58 -8.16 -10.29
N ALA A 9 -12.64 -9.15 -11.18
CA ALA A 9 -11.45 -9.85 -11.66
C ALA A 9 -10.47 -8.89 -12.38
N ALA A 10 -10.98 -7.94 -13.16
CA ALA A 10 -10.14 -6.95 -13.82
C ALA A 10 -9.43 -6.01 -12.83
N ALA A 11 -10.14 -5.55 -11.79
CA ALA A 11 -9.58 -4.72 -10.73
C ALA A 11 -8.50 -5.47 -9.94
N ASP A 12 -8.76 -6.74 -9.60
CA ASP A 12 -7.83 -7.59 -8.86
C ASP A 12 -6.58 -7.89 -9.68
N ILE A 13 -6.74 -8.35 -10.94
CA ILE A 13 -5.61 -8.62 -11.85
C ILE A 13 -4.76 -7.38 -12.04
N TRP A 14 -5.37 -6.20 -12.19
CA TRP A 14 -4.65 -4.95 -12.25
C TRP A 14 -3.83 -4.68 -10.98
N MET A 15 -4.46 -4.79 -9.80
CA MET A 15 -3.81 -4.62 -8.51
C MET A 15 -2.62 -5.58 -8.35
N ILE A 16 -2.83 -6.87 -8.64
CA ILE A 16 -1.81 -7.93 -8.60
C ILE A 16 -0.63 -7.59 -9.52
N ALA A 17 -0.91 -7.24 -10.78
CA ALA A 17 0.11 -6.90 -11.76
C ALA A 17 0.95 -5.70 -11.31
N VAL A 18 0.30 -4.66 -10.78
CA VAL A 18 0.96 -3.48 -10.22
C VAL A 18 1.81 -3.84 -9.01
N GLY A 19 1.27 -4.59 -8.05
CA GLY A 19 1.94 -4.95 -6.81
C GLY A 19 3.21 -5.77 -7.06
N PHE A 20 3.15 -6.85 -7.85
CA PHE A 20 4.35 -7.61 -8.20
C PHE A 20 5.34 -6.77 -9.01
N THR A 21 4.88 -6.04 -10.03
CA THR A 21 5.77 -5.26 -10.92
C THR A 21 6.54 -4.19 -10.15
N TYR A 22 5.85 -3.40 -9.32
CA TYR A 22 6.48 -2.31 -8.59
C TYR A 22 7.15 -2.74 -7.30
N GLY A 23 6.65 -3.79 -6.64
CA GLY A 23 7.33 -4.40 -5.50
C GLY A 23 8.73 -4.88 -5.88
N ILE A 24 8.84 -5.63 -6.99
CA ILE A 24 10.14 -6.06 -7.53
C ILE A 24 11.02 -4.87 -7.91
N LYS A 25 10.45 -3.82 -8.54
CA LYS A 25 11.21 -2.62 -8.92
C LYS A 25 11.69 -1.82 -7.69
N PHE A 26 10.93 -1.77 -6.61
CA PHE A 26 11.35 -1.15 -5.35
C PHE A 26 12.61 -1.82 -4.78
N ILE A 27 12.60 -3.15 -4.76
CA ILE A 27 13.73 -3.96 -4.27
C ILE A 27 14.94 -3.78 -5.18
N ARG A 28 14.77 -3.98 -6.49
CA ARG A 28 15.89 -4.01 -7.45
C ARG A 28 16.54 -2.65 -7.66
N ASN A 29 15.74 -1.58 -7.77
CA ASN A 29 16.25 -0.28 -8.19
C ASN A 29 16.59 0.65 -7.02
N TYR A 30 15.93 0.49 -5.87
CA TYR A 30 16.08 1.42 -4.74
C TYR A 30 16.48 0.74 -3.44
N ARG A 31 16.60 -0.60 -3.41
CA ARG A 31 16.84 -1.38 -2.18
C ARG A 31 15.87 -0.95 -1.07
N ASN A 32 14.61 -0.71 -1.43
CA ASN A 32 13.56 -0.35 -0.50
C ASN A 32 12.73 -1.62 -0.23
N TYR A 33 13.18 -2.39 0.76
CA TYR A 33 12.59 -3.68 1.10
C TYR A 33 11.22 -3.52 1.76
N LEU A 34 11.03 -2.46 2.57
CA LEU A 34 9.74 -2.08 3.17
C LEU A 34 8.64 -1.97 2.11
N LEU A 35 8.76 -1.03 1.17
CA LEU A 35 7.75 -0.85 0.12
C LEU A 35 7.69 -2.04 -0.84
N GLY A 36 8.85 -2.61 -1.15
CA GLY A 36 8.95 -3.69 -2.10
C GLY A 36 8.21 -4.95 -1.68
N LEU A 37 8.44 -5.40 -0.45
CA LEU A 37 7.79 -6.58 0.11
C LEU A 37 6.31 -6.31 0.41
N GLU A 38 5.96 -5.12 0.90
CA GLU A 38 4.56 -4.76 1.14
C GLU A 38 3.72 -4.86 -0.14
N TRP A 39 4.21 -4.33 -1.27
CA TRP A 39 3.53 -4.43 -2.56
C TRP A 39 3.33 -5.88 -3.01
N ILE A 40 4.31 -6.74 -2.72
CA ILE A 40 4.25 -8.17 -3.02
C ILE A 40 3.24 -8.86 -2.09
N ILE A 41 3.16 -8.48 -0.82
CA ILE A 41 2.18 -8.99 0.14
C ILE A 41 0.76 -8.65 -0.31
N VAL A 42 0.49 -7.40 -0.68
CA VAL A 42 -0.81 -6.97 -1.22
C VAL A 42 -1.17 -7.75 -2.49
N ALA A 43 -0.23 -7.90 -3.43
CA ALA A 43 -0.46 -8.70 -4.64
C ALA A 43 -0.68 -10.19 -4.33
N THR A 44 -0.01 -10.73 -3.32
CA THR A 44 -0.19 -12.12 -2.88
C THR A 44 -1.56 -12.30 -2.24
N SER A 45 -2.02 -11.35 -1.43
CA SER A 45 -3.38 -11.32 -0.89
C SER A 45 -4.43 -11.34 -2.01
N GLY A 46 -4.32 -10.43 -2.98
CA GLY A 46 -5.20 -10.40 -4.16
C GLY A 46 -5.17 -11.69 -4.96
N THR A 47 -4.00 -12.29 -5.17
CA THR A 47 -3.88 -13.59 -5.86
C THR A 47 -4.66 -14.69 -5.15
N ASN A 48 -4.61 -14.75 -3.82
CA ASN A 48 -5.38 -15.72 -3.04
C ASN A 48 -6.88 -15.43 -3.13
N PHE A 49 -7.31 -14.16 -3.06
CA PHE A 49 -8.71 -13.77 -3.27
C PHE A 49 -9.22 -14.13 -4.66
N LEU A 50 -8.43 -13.88 -5.72
CA LEU A 50 -8.79 -14.24 -7.09
C LEU A 50 -8.96 -15.75 -7.25
N ILE A 51 -8.01 -16.54 -6.77
CA ILE A 51 -8.06 -18.01 -6.85
C ILE A 51 -9.26 -18.53 -6.04
N TYR A 52 -9.44 -18.03 -4.83
CA TYR A 52 -10.59 -18.33 -3.98
C TYR A 52 -11.92 -18.08 -4.70
N GLY A 53 -12.09 -16.89 -5.30
CA GLY A 53 -13.29 -16.51 -6.03
C GLY A 53 -13.52 -17.31 -7.31
N LEU A 54 -12.45 -17.60 -8.07
CA LEU A 54 -12.53 -18.42 -9.29
C LEU A 54 -12.89 -19.89 -8.99
N LEU A 55 -12.36 -20.44 -7.90
CA LEU A 55 -12.65 -21.81 -7.47
C LEU A 55 -13.99 -21.92 -6.73
N LYS A 56 -14.61 -20.79 -6.35
CA LYS A 56 -15.82 -20.74 -5.51
C LYS A 56 -15.67 -21.58 -4.25
N ALA A 57 -14.48 -21.53 -3.65
CA ALA A 57 -14.20 -22.25 -2.42
C ALA A 57 -15.02 -21.67 -1.26
N GLY A 58 -15.28 -22.46 -0.22
CA GLY A 58 -15.95 -21.96 0.99
C GLY A 58 -15.04 -21.05 1.83
N HIS A 59 -15.63 -20.29 2.74
CA HIS A 59 -14.91 -19.39 3.66
C HIS A 59 -13.97 -20.15 4.61
N ASP A 60 -14.18 -21.45 4.79
CA ASP A 60 -13.29 -22.36 5.53
C ASP A 60 -11.99 -22.70 4.77
N SER A 61 -11.82 -22.18 3.54
CA SER A 61 -10.66 -22.49 2.72
C SER A 61 -9.38 -21.84 3.28
N PRO A 62 -8.24 -22.55 3.26
CA PRO A 62 -6.96 -21.98 3.64
C PRO A 62 -6.57 -20.75 2.82
N MET A 63 -7.01 -20.68 1.55
CA MET A 63 -6.77 -19.54 0.66
C MET A 63 -7.48 -18.28 1.18
N TYR A 64 -8.74 -18.40 1.60
CA TYR A 64 -9.49 -17.29 2.19
C TYR A 64 -8.85 -16.83 3.50
N ALA A 65 -8.54 -17.76 4.40
CA ALA A 65 -7.93 -17.43 5.69
C ALA A 65 -6.58 -16.72 5.51
N PHE A 66 -5.77 -17.16 4.56
CA PHE A 66 -4.48 -16.53 4.26
C PHE A 66 -4.64 -15.16 3.60
N ALA A 67 -5.57 -15.00 2.65
CA ALA A 67 -5.88 -13.70 2.05
C ALA A 67 -6.36 -12.69 3.09
N TYR A 68 -7.27 -13.13 3.97
CA TYR A 68 -7.81 -12.31 5.06
C TYR A 68 -6.72 -11.86 6.05
N PHE A 69 -5.81 -12.77 6.42
CA PHE A 69 -4.63 -12.44 7.22
C PHE A 69 -3.73 -11.38 6.54
N LEU A 70 -3.43 -11.54 5.25
CA LEU A 70 -2.58 -10.60 4.51
C LEU A 70 -3.26 -9.24 4.30
N ASP A 71 -4.60 -9.20 4.14
CA ASP A 71 -5.37 -7.95 4.12
C ASP A 71 -5.29 -7.24 5.49
N ALA A 72 -5.52 -7.97 6.58
CA ALA A 72 -5.40 -7.46 7.95
C ALA A 72 -3.97 -6.94 8.26
N PHE A 73 -2.94 -7.68 7.84
CA PHE A 73 -1.54 -7.28 7.89
C PHE A 73 -1.31 -5.92 7.20
N SER A 74 -1.80 -5.81 5.96
CA SER A 74 -1.55 -4.64 5.11
C SER A 74 -2.30 -3.41 5.64
N ARG A 75 -3.56 -3.58 6.05
CA ARG A 75 -4.39 -2.48 6.60
C ARG A 75 -3.92 -2.01 7.97
N SER A 76 -3.36 -2.90 8.77
CA SER A 76 -2.92 -2.56 10.14
C SER A 76 -1.58 -1.82 10.14
N VAL A 77 -0.52 -2.45 9.61
CA VAL A 77 0.87 -1.99 9.77
C VAL A 77 1.59 -1.89 8.41
N GLY A 78 1.19 -2.68 7.42
CA GLY A 78 1.81 -2.70 6.09
C GLY A 78 1.71 -1.38 5.32
N ILE A 79 0.53 -1.06 4.82
CA ILE A 79 0.26 0.18 4.06
C ILE A 79 0.09 1.39 4.98
N THR A 80 0.42 1.22 6.26
CA THR A 80 0.49 2.30 7.25
C THR A 80 1.94 2.56 7.66
N LEU A 81 2.44 1.89 8.69
CA LEU A 81 3.78 2.09 9.23
C LEU A 81 4.88 1.73 8.21
N ILE A 82 4.80 0.55 7.58
CA ILE A 82 5.83 0.08 6.62
C ILE A 82 5.85 1.02 5.41
N LEU A 83 4.68 1.47 4.92
CA LEU A 83 4.57 2.48 3.89
C LEU A 83 5.27 3.79 4.29
N VAL A 84 4.94 4.33 5.48
CA VAL A 84 5.52 5.58 5.98
C VAL A 84 7.04 5.46 6.07
N LEU A 85 7.57 4.42 6.73
CA LEU A 85 9.00 4.18 6.85
C LEU A 85 9.69 4.05 5.48
N GLY A 86 9.03 3.36 4.55
CA GLY A 86 9.50 3.20 3.17
C GLY A 86 9.57 4.53 2.42
N LEU A 87 8.58 5.41 2.56
CA LEU A 87 8.55 6.75 1.95
C LEU A 87 9.48 7.75 2.66
N MET A 88 9.80 7.54 3.94
CA MET A 88 10.79 8.33 4.67
C MET A 88 12.18 8.26 4.05
N LYS A 89 12.48 7.20 3.29
CA LYS A 89 13.74 7.09 2.53
C LYS A 89 13.93 8.23 1.52
N VAL A 90 12.86 8.68 0.87
CA VAL A 90 12.93 9.80 -0.10
C VAL A 90 12.59 11.14 0.54
N THR A 91 11.68 11.19 1.51
CA THR A 91 11.27 12.47 2.12
C THR A 91 12.25 12.99 3.17
N HIS A 92 12.83 12.09 3.97
CA HIS A 92 13.68 12.40 5.14
C HIS A 92 15.11 11.86 5.01
N ARG A 93 15.45 11.23 3.88
CA ARG A 93 16.72 10.50 3.69
C ARG A 93 16.93 9.39 4.73
N TYR A 94 15.85 8.86 5.28
CA TYR A 94 15.88 7.82 6.29
C TYR A 94 16.46 6.52 5.71
N LYS A 95 17.38 5.90 6.45
CA LYS A 95 17.99 4.61 6.10
C LYS A 95 17.63 3.61 7.20
N PRO A 96 16.51 2.87 7.07
CA PRO A 96 16.16 1.87 8.07
C PRO A 96 17.27 0.83 8.18
N SER A 97 17.52 0.39 9.41
CA SER A 97 18.39 -0.76 9.65
C SER A 97 17.61 -2.04 9.36
N VAL A 98 18.33 -3.15 9.12
CA VAL A 98 17.71 -4.47 8.93
C VAL A 98 16.83 -4.85 10.12
N ALA A 99 17.21 -4.46 11.34
CA ALA A 99 16.41 -4.71 12.55
C ALA A 99 15.06 -3.95 12.52
N VAL A 100 15.04 -2.71 12.01
CA VAL A 100 13.79 -1.94 11.85
C VAL A 100 12.91 -2.58 10.77
N ASP A 101 13.50 -2.98 9.64
CA ASP A 101 12.75 -3.65 8.57
C ASP A 101 12.09 -4.94 9.09
N VAL A 102 12.89 -5.83 9.70
CA VAL A 102 12.39 -7.10 10.27
C VAL A 102 11.37 -6.85 11.37
N GLY A 103 11.63 -5.88 12.26
CA GLY A 103 10.72 -5.53 13.35
C GLY A 103 9.37 -5.02 12.85
N ALA A 104 9.36 -4.21 11.78
CA ALA A 104 8.13 -3.69 11.20
C ALA A 104 7.29 -4.81 10.55
N PHE A 105 7.93 -5.71 9.77
CA PHE A 105 7.23 -6.88 9.20
C PHE A 105 6.76 -7.87 10.29
N ALA A 106 7.55 -8.08 11.34
CA ALA A 106 7.13 -8.93 12.46
C ALA A 106 5.94 -8.34 13.23
N LEU A 107 5.97 -7.03 13.50
CA LEU A 107 4.84 -6.31 14.10
C LEU A 107 3.59 -6.42 13.25
N ALA A 108 3.73 -6.23 11.94
CA ALA A 108 2.64 -6.38 10.98
C ALA A 108 2.10 -7.81 10.93
N GLY A 109 2.98 -8.81 11.04
CA GLY A 109 2.60 -10.23 11.15
C GLY A 109 1.77 -10.50 12.39
N VAL A 110 2.21 -10.03 13.55
CA VAL A 110 1.47 -10.19 14.82
C VAL A 110 0.14 -9.44 14.77
N ALA A 111 0.15 -8.18 14.33
CA ALA A 111 -1.06 -7.36 14.24
C ALA A 111 -2.07 -7.98 13.27
N GLY A 112 -1.63 -8.36 12.07
CA GLY A 112 -2.45 -9.04 11.07
C GLY A 112 -3.05 -10.33 11.61
N PHE A 113 -2.25 -11.16 12.30
CA PHE A 113 -2.72 -12.42 12.89
C PHE A 113 -3.78 -12.17 13.97
N VAL A 114 -3.51 -11.26 14.90
CA VAL A 114 -4.43 -10.96 16.00
C VAL A 114 -5.74 -10.38 15.44
N LEU A 115 -5.66 -9.44 14.51
CA LEU A 115 -6.82 -8.76 13.94
C LEU A 115 -7.60 -9.63 12.96
N SER A 116 -7.01 -10.68 12.38
CA SER A 116 -7.71 -11.63 11.52
C SER A 116 -8.31 -12.79 12.32
N VAL A 117 -7.56 -13.39 13.25
CA VAL A 117 -8.01 -14.57 13.99
C VAL A 117 -9.05 -14.21 15.04
N TYR A 118 -8.89 -13.07 15.71
CA TYR A 118 -9.79 -12.62 16.77
C TYR A 118 -10.72 -11.49 16.32
N ALA A 119 -11.04 -11.43 15.02
CA ALA A 119 -11.81 -10.34 14.43
C ALA A 119 -13.19 -10.19 15.07
N GLU A 120 -13.86 -11.31 15.39
CA GLU A 120 -15.18 -11.33 16.01
C GLU A 120 -15.13 -10.90 17.47
N GLU A 121 -14.15 -11.38 18.23
CA GLU A 121 -13.96 -11.06 19.65
C GLU A 121 -13.52 -9.62 19.87
N ILE A 122 -12.66 -9.12 19.00
CA ILE A 122 -12.20 -7.72 19.02
C ILE A 122 -13.34 -6.80 18.59
N GLY A 123 -14.11 -7.18 17.56
CA GLY A 123 -15.27 -6.44 17.08
C GLY A 123 -14.96 -4.98 16.70
N THR A 124 -15.80 -4.05 17.17
CA THR A 124 -15.72 -2.62 16.82
C THR A 124 -14.37 -1.96 17.13
N PRO A 125 -13.71 -2.20 18.29
CA PRO A 125 -12.34 -1.73 18.53
C PRO A 125 -11.34 -1.99 17.39
N GLY A 126 -11.37 -3.17 16.76
CA GLY A 126 -10.47 -3.53 15.66
C GLY A 126 -10.74 -2.71 14.40
N LYS A 127 -12.02 -2.50 14.10
CA LYS A 127 -12.47 -1.63 13.01
C LYS A 127 -12.03 -0.18 13.21
N ILE A 128 -12.18 0.33 14.43
CA ILE A 128 -11.72 1.69 14.81
C ILE A 128 -10.20 1.78 14.67
N PHE A 129 -9.46 0.75 15.11
CA PHE A 129 -8.01 0.71 14.96
C PHE A 129 -7.58 0.90 13.50
N TYR A 130 -8.18 0.18 12.55
CA TYR A 130 -7.88 0.34 11.12
C TYR A 130 -8.09 1.77 10.62
N ILE A 131 -9.19 2.43 11.02
CA ILE A 131 -9.43 3.83 10.65
C ILE A 131 -8.39 4.75 11.28
N VAL A 132 -8.05 4.57 12.55
CA VAL A 132 -7.08 5.45 13.24
C VAL A 132 -5.72 5.37 12.55
N VAL A 133 -5.20 4.17 12.27
CA VAL A 133 -3.92 4.03 11.57
C VAL A 133 -3.98 4.55 10.13
N ASN A 134 -5.13 4.42 9.46
CA ASN A 134 -5.34 4.98 8.13
C ASN A 134 -5.36 6.52 8.15
N VAL A 135 -6.01 7.16 9.13
CA VAL A 135 -6.01 8.62 9.30
C VAL A 135 -4.59 9.14 9.51
N LEU A 136 -3.84 8.53 10.42
CA LEU A 136 -2.46 8.90 10.70
C LEU A 136 -1.58 8.78 9.44
N THR A 137 -1.76 7.69 8.69
CA THR A 137 -1.06 7.48 7.42
C THR A 137 -1.47 8.50 6.37
N THR A 138 -2.75 8.84 6.28
CA THR A 138 -3.29 9.85 5.36
C THR A 138 -2.67 11.22 5.62
N LEU A 139 -2.49 11.62 6.88
CA LEU A 139 -1.80 12.86 7.22
C LEU A 139 -0.36 12.88 6.69
N PHE A 140 0.36 11.76 6.84
CA PHE A 140 1.71 11.63 6.26
C PHE A 140 1.69 11.66 4.73
N LEU A 141 0.70 11.05 4.08
CA LEU A 141 0.59 11.03 2.61
C LEU A 141 0.19 12.38 2.02
N ILE A 142 -0.58 13.19 2.76
CA ILE A 142 -0.82 14.60 2.44
C ILE A 142 0.50 15.37 2.51
N TYR A 143 1.29 15.16 3.58
CA TYR A 143 2.64 15.73 3.67
C TYR A 143 3.52 15.27 2.49
N PHE A 144 3.53 13.99 2.13
CA PHE A 144 4.29 13.47 0.99
C PHE A 144 3.88 14.13 -0.33
N SER A 145 2.58 14.28 -0.55
CA SER A 145 2.03 14.98 -1.73
C SER A 145 2.43 16.45 -1.76
N LYS A 146 2.41 17.14 -0.61
CA LYS A 146 2.91 18.51 -0.47
C LYS A 146 4.39 18.60 -0.82
N ARG A 147 5.23 17.67 -0.33
CA ARG A 147 6.66 17.65 -0.65
C ARG A 147 6.93 17.43 -2.14
N LEU A 148 6.17 16.56 -2.80
CA LEU A 148 6.24 16.39 -4.26
C LEU A 148 5.91 17.69 -5.00
N TRP A 149 4.91 18.41 -4.52
CA TRP A 149 4.53 19.70 -5.10
C TRP A 149 5.65 20.74 -4.97
N GLU A 150 6.28 20.81 -3.79
CA GLU A 150 7.39 21.73 -3.50
C GLU A 150 8.62 21.47 -4.38
N ILE A 151 8.92 20.21 -4.71
CA ILE A 151 10.05 19.87 -5.60
C ILE A 151 9.73 19.98 -7.10
N GLY A 152 8.53 20.48 -7.45
CA GLY A 152 8.09 20.71 -8.83
C GLY A 152 7.39 19.53 -9.50
N GLU A 153 7.27 18.38 -8.83
CA GLU A 153 6.65 17.14 -9.36
C GLU A 153 5.11 17.17 -9.21
N ARG A 154 4.46 18.22 -9.73
CA ARG A 154 3.03 18.51 -9.50
C ARG A 154 2.09 17.41 -9.98
N GLY A 155 2.37 16.81 -11.14
CA GLY A 155 1.54 15.71 -11.66
C GLY A 155 1.55 14.50 -10.73
N HIS A 156 2.71 14.16 -10.17
CA HIS A 156 2.84 13.08 -9.19
C HIS A 156 2.21 13.44 -7.85
N ALA A 157 2.30 14.70 -7.41
CA ALA A 157 1.62 15.19 -6.21
C ALA A 157 0.09 15.06 -6.32
N VAL A 158 -0.51 15.47 -7.45
CA VAL A 158 -1.96 15.37 -7.68
C VAL A 158 -2.42 13.92 -7.66
N TRP A 159 -1.76 13.04 -8.41
CA TRP A 159 -2.14 11.63 -8.46
C TRP A 159 -1.94 10.90 -7.13
N ALA A 160 -0.88 11.22 -6.38
CA ALA A 160 -0.70 10.71 -5.03
C ALA A 160 -1.80 11.22 -4.08
N GLY A 161 -2.21 12.48 -4.21
CA GLY A 161 -3.33 13.06 -3.45
C GLY A 161 -4.66 12.38 -3.77
N ILE A 162 -4.98 12.16 -5.05
CA ILE A 162 -6.19 11.45 -5.48
C ILE A 162 -6.19 10.02 -4.93
N ALA A 163 -5.08 9.28 -5.10
CA ALA A 163 -4.97 7.91 -4.60
C ALA A 163 -5.12 7.84 -3.07
N THR A 164 -4.59 8.84 -2.35
CA THR A 164 -4.74 8.96 -0.89
C THR A 164 -6.19 9.24 -0.51
N ALA A 165 -6.89 10.13 -1.21
CA ALA A 165 -8.31 10.41 -0.96
C ALA A 165 -9.18 9.17 -1.21
N CYS A 166 -8.94 8.44 -2.31
CA CYS A 166 -9.62 7.17 -2.58
C CYS A 166 -9.35 6.15 -1.47
N GLY A 167 -8.08 5.98 -1.05
CA GLY A 167 -7.69 5.05 0.02
C GLY A 167 -8.35 5.38 1.35
N PHE A 168 -8.44 6.67 1.69
CA PHE A 168 -9.15 7.14 2.88
C PHE A 168 -10.64 6.84 2.81
N LEU A 169 -11.29 7.11 1.68
CA LEU A 169 -12.70 6.81 1.49
C LEU A 169 -12.99 5.31 1.63
N ILE A 170 -12.17 4.46 1.01
CA ILE A 170 -12.30 3.00 1.14
C ILE A 170 -12.13 2.57 2.60
N ALA A 171 -11.12 3.06 3.32
CA ALA A 171 -10.93 2.72 4.72
C ALA A 171 -12.08 3.18 5.61
N ALA A 172 -12.64 4.36 5.35
CA ALA A 172 -13.76 4.90 6.11
C ALA A 172 -15.07 4.14 5.86
N THR A 173 -15.26 3.56 4.67
CA THR A 173 -16.46 2.79 4.34
C THR A 173 -16.35 1.30 4.64
N TYR A 174 -15.14 0.72 4.59
CA TYR A 174 -14.87 -0.72 4.68
C TYR A 174 -15.71 -1.44 5.74
N ASP A 175 -15.60 -0.99 7.00
CA ASP A 175 -16.18 -1.71 8.13
C ASP A 175 -17.48 -1.09 8.67
N PHE A 176 -17.90 0.05 8.11
CA PHE A 176 -18.91 0.95 8.69
C PHE A 176 -20.06 1.29 7.75
N VAL A 177 -19.91 1.09 6.43
CA VAL A 177 -20.90 1.53 5.45
C VAL A 177 -21.25 0.36 4.52
N HIS A 178 -22.53 0.02 4.47
CA HIS A 178 -23.05 -0.89 3.46
C HIS A 178 -23.42 -0.10 2.20
N ILE A 179 -22.85 -0.48 1.04
CA ILE A 179 -23.14 0.17 -0.24
C ILE A 179 -24.51 -0.31 -0.74
N PRO A 180 -25.48 0.59 -1.02
CA PRO A 180 -26.77 0.17 -1.56
C PRO A 180 -26.62 -0.56 -2.91
N GLY A 181 -27.23 -1.74 -3.02
CA GLY A 181 -27.18 -2.57 -4.24
C GLY A 181 -25.94 -3.46 -4.37
N ASP A 182 -25.11 -3.51 -3.33
CA ASP A 182 -24.03 -4.49 -3.21
C ASP A 182 -24.57 -5.86 -2.81
N ASP A 183 -23.86 -6.92 -3.21
CA ASP A 183 -24.23 -8.29 -2.87
C ASP A 183 -23.68 -8.71 -1.49
N ALA A 184 -24.04 -9.92 -1.07
CA ALA A 184 -23.61 -10.48 0.22
C ALA A 184 -22.07 -10.61 0.33
N GLU A 185 -21.38 -10.72 -0.81
CA GLU A 185 -19.92 -10.80 -0.90
C GLU A 185 -19.26 -9.42 -1.04
N HIS A 186 -20.05 -8.34 -1.00
CA HIS A 186 -19.57 -6.96 -1.14
C HIS A 186 -18.78 -6.72 -2.43
N THR A 187 -19.19 -7.34 -3.54
CA THR A 187 -18.46 -7.31 -4.82
C THR A 187 -18.22 -5.88 -5.33
N ILE A 188 -19.21 -4.98 -5.21
CA ILE A 188 -19.09 -3.58 -5.64
C ILE A 188 -18.04 -2.87 -4.79
N PHE A 189 -18.10 -3.03 -3.47
CA PHE A 189 -17.10 -2.48 -2.57
C PHE A 189 -15.69 -2.97 -2.97
N TYR A 190 -15.50 -4.27 -3.17
CA TYR A 190 -14.20 -4.82 -3.51
C TYR A 190 -13.69 -4.36 -4.88
N ILE A 191 -14.56 -4.14 -5.87
CA ILE A 191 -14.14 -3.52 -7.15
C ILE A 191 -13.46 -2.17 -6.89
N PHE A 192 -14.08 -1.31 -6.06
CA PHE A 192 -13.51 0.00 -5.74
C PHE A 192 -12.28 -0.11 -4.85
N ALA A 193 -12.28 -1.02 -3.87
CA ALA A 193 -11.15 -1.24 -2.97
C ALA A 193 -9.92 -1.71 -3.75
N LEU A 194 -10.04 -2.78 -4.55
CA LEU A 194 -8.93 -3.35 -5.33
C LEU A 194 -8.42 -2.36 -6.40
N SER A 195 -9.31 -1.62 -7.04
CA SER A 195 -8.93 -0.54 -7.96
C SER A 195 -8.12 0.55 -7.24
N THR A 196 -8.53 0.92 -6.03
CA THR A 196 -7.85 1.91 -5.19
C THR A 196 -6.49 1.42 -4.74
N TRP A 197 -6.38 0.17 -4.28
CA TRP A 197 -5.12 -0.49 -3.94
C TRP A 197 -4.14 -0.47 -5.12
N GLY A 198 -4.60 -0.85 -6.31
CA GLY A 198 -3.81 -0.78 -7.55
C GLY A 198 -3.38 0.64 -7.88
N LEU A 199 -4.29 1.62 -7.74
CA LEU A 199 -3.97 3.03 -7.98
C LEU A 199 -2.93 3.58 -6.98
N GLN A 200 -3.08 3.31 -5.68
CA GLN A 200 -2.13 3.70 -4.65
C GLN A 200 -0.75 3.11 -4.93
N MET A 201 -0.68 1.79 -5.16
CA MET A 201 0.58 1.12 -5.47
C MET A 201 1.26 1.68 -6.72
N PHE A 202 0.49 1.98 -7.77
CA PHE A 202 0.99 2.56 -9.01
C PHE A 202 1.50 4.00 -8.80
N THR A 203 0.68 4.85 -8.22
CA THR A 203 0.96 6.29 -8.08
C THR A 203 2.10 6.55 -7.10
N TYR A 204 2.12 5.86 -5.95
CA TYR A 204 3.18 6.03 -4.96
C TYR A 204 4.53 5.53 -5.48
N TYR A 205 4.60 4.44 -6.25
CA TYR A 205 5.85 4.04 -6.91
C TYR A 205 6.37 5.11 -7.88
N ARG A 206 5.48 5.66 -8.72
CA ARG A 206 5.86 6.70 -9.70
C ARG A 206 6.32 7.98 -9.00
N ALA A 207 5.60 8.40 -7.97
CA ALA A 207 5.95 9.54 -7.13
C ALA A 207 7.28 9.34 -6.40
N TYR A 208 7.48 8.16 -5.80
CA TYR A 208 8.74 7.80 -5.13
C TYR A 208 9.91 7.91 -6.10
N ARG A 209 9.80 7.35 -7.31
CA ARG A 209 10.85 7.43 -8.33
C ARG A 209 11.19 8.87 -8.70
N ALA A 210 10.18 9.71 -8.88
CA ALA A 210 10.39 11.12 -9.21
C ALA A 210 11.12 11.85 -8.07
N PHE A 211 10.71 11.58 -6.83
CA PHE A 211 11.37 12.12 -5.63
C PHE A 211 12.83 11.65 -5.51
N ASP A 212 13.09 10.35 -5.67
CA ASP A 212 14.44 9.78 -5.66
C ASP A 212 15.33 10.40 -6.74
N ALA A 213 14.80 10.62 -7.95
CA ALA A 213 15.52 11.28 -9.02
C ALA A 213 15.86 12.75 -8.68
N HIS A 214 14.93 13.48 -8.08
CA HIS A 214 15.19 14.84 -7.58
C HIS A 214 16.28 14.85 -6.49
N ASN A 215 16.19 13.92 -5.54
CA ASN A 215 17.17 13.73 -4.48
C ASN A 215 18.57 13.45 -5.03
N LYS A 216 18.72 12.59 -6.03
CA LYS A 216 20.02 12.31 -6.67
C LYS A 216 20.58 13.53 -7.40
N ARG A 217 19.74 14.32 -8.08
CA ARG A 217 20.18 15.56 -8.76
C ARG A 217 20.68 16.60 -7.77
N THR A 218 19.96 16.78 -6.65
CA THR A 218 20.36 17.73 -5.60
C THR A 218 21.66 17.29 -4.91
N ASP A 219 21.81 16.00 -4.62
CA ASP A 219 23.04 15.45 -4.04
C ASP A 219 24.24 15.63 -5.00
N ALA A 220 24.07 15.41 -6.30
CA ALA A 220 25.12 15.60 -7.29
C ALA A 220 25.56 17.07 -7.45
N ALA A 221 24.62 18.02 -7.36
CA ALA A 221 24.92 19.44 -7.42
C ALA A 221 25.62 19.96 -6.16
N ALA A 222 25.46 19.28 -5.02
CA ALA A 222 26.07 19.65 -3.75
C ALA A 222 27.54 19.21 -3.62
N VAL A 223 28.05 18.35 -4.50
CA VAL A 223 29.49 17.99 -4.54
C VAL A 223 30.23 19.12 -5.26
N PRO A 224 31.11 19.89 -4.57
CA PRO A 224 31.88 20.93 -5.24
C PRO A 224 32.81 20.30 -6.27
N THR A 225 32.94 20.94 -7.43
CA THR A 225 33.96 20.69 -8.46
C THR A 225 35.35 21.11 -7.92
N GLY A 226 35.80 20.48 -6.84
CA GLY A 226 36.91 20.92 -6.00
C GLY A 226 38.13 20.00 -6.01
N ALA A 227 38.34 19.23 -7.08
CA ALA A 227 39.57 18.44 -7.26
C ALA A 227 40.09 18.56 -8.69
N HIS A 228 40.24 19.79 -9.18
CA HIS A 228 41.17 20.14 -10.25
C HIS A 228 41.57 21.61 -10.10
N VAL A 229 42.34 21.90 -9.06
CA VAL A 229 43.20 23.08 -9.00
C VAL A 229 44.59 22.59 -8.62
N ALA A 230 45.51 22.71 -9.59
CA ALA A 230 46.97 22.87 -9.54
C ALA A 230 47.76 22.19 -8.39
N ALA A 231 48.89 21.52 -8.60
CA ALA A 231 49.91 21.58 -9.65
C ALA A 231 50.67 20.25 -9.72
#